data_AF-A0A3P7QGT1-F1
#
_entry.id   AF-A0A3P7QGT1-F1
#
_cell.length_a   1.000
_cell.length_b   1.000
_cell.length_c   1.000
_cell.angle_alpha   90.00
_cell.angle_beta   90.00
_cell.angle_gamma   90.00
#
_symmetry.space_group_name_H-M   'P 1'
#
loop_
_entity.id
_entity.type
_entity.pdbx_description
1 polymer ?
#
loop_
_entity_poly.entity_id
_entity_poly.type
_entity_poly.pdbx_seq_one_letter_code
_entity_poly.pdbx_strand_id
1 'polypeptide(L)'
;MNDFFLSNEVTIATANVYYEDASSERVVPSEISLLKFSIDRGIFEQRHYILAYDEPEMPSEACRKEAVENEQRTGLLMNCDGMSADVRNDCAEIWNEIKDFTAIDGDSAKLLLLSDDWNIVVGSFDALFVRAKETSFCMYFCTSVGY
;
A
#
# COMPACT_ATOMS: atom_id res chain seq x y z
N MET A 1 16.08 28.84 5.71
CA MET A 1 16.51 27.49 5.25
C MET A 1 16.20 26.43 6.30
N ASN A 2 16.51 26.66 7.58
CA ASN A 2 16.11 25.74 8.67
C ASN A 2 14.59 25.53 8.75
N ASP A 3 13.78 26.58 8.62
CA ASP A 3 12.32 26.46 8.73
C ASP A 3 11.72 25.56 7.63
N PHE A 4 12.32 25.54 6.43
CA PHE A 4 11.86 24.69 5.33
C PHE A 4 11.97 23.20 5.70
N PHE A 5 13.12 22.75 6.21
CA PHE A 5 13.30 21.33 6.58
C PHE A 5 12.50 20.95 7.82
N LEU A 6 12.29 21.90 8.74
CA LEU A 6 11.57 21.64 9.98
C LEU A 6 10.07 21.41 9.74
N SER A 7 9.46 22.21 8.88
CA SER A 7 8.01 22.16 8.62
C SER A 7 7.62 21.33 7.39
N ASN A 8 8.58 20.83 6.61
CA ASN A 8 8.24 20.06 5.42
C ASN A 8 7.61 18.72 5.81
N GLU A 9 6.40 18.49 5.33
CA GLU A 9 5.69 17.24 5.51
C GLU A 9 6.26 16.19 4.56
N VAL A 10 6.45 15.00 5.10
CA VAL A 10 6.88 13.82 4.37
C VAL A 10 5.87 12.72 4.65
N THR A 11 5.36 12.11 3.59
CA THR A 11 4.53 10.91 3.71
C THR A 11 5.39 9.68 3.50
N ILE A 12 5.39 8.78 4.48
CA ILE A 12 6.07 7.48 4.40
C ILE A 12 5.03 6.39 4.22
N ALA A 13 5.31 5.43 3.33
CA ALA A 13 4.44 4.31 3.04
C ALA A 13 5.17 2.97 3.17
N THR A 14 4.47 1.98 3.70
CA THR A 14 4.90 0.58 3.75
C THR A 14 3.71 -0.32 3.43
N ALA A 15 3.95 -1.51 2.89
CA ALA A 15 2.91 -2.48 2.63
C ALA A 15 3.41 -3.91 2.88
N ASN A 16 2.51 -4.78 3.30
CA ASN A 16 2.69 -6.23 3.32
C ASN A 16 1.74 -6.86 2.31
N VAL A 17 2.09 -8.03 1.82
CA VAL A 17 1.34 -8.75 0.78
C VAL A 17 0.99 -10.14 1.25
N TYR A 18 -0.11 -10.70 0.74
CA TYR A 18 -0.39 -12.12 0.88
C TYR A 18 0.57 -12.92 0.01
N TYR A 19 0.78 -12.49 -1.23
CA TYR A 19 1.73 -13.08 -2.19
C TYR A 19 1.99 -12.12 -3.35
N GLU A 20 3.03 -12.42 -4.13
CA GLU A 20 3.31 -11.79 -5.41
C GLU A 20 3.25 -12.84 -6.52
N ASP A 21 2.47 -12.58 -7.56
CA ASP A 21 2.43 -13.43 -8.73
C ASP A 21 3.31 -12.86 -9.84
N ALA A 22 4.57 -13.31 -9.85
CA ALA A 22 5.56 -12.93 -10.85
C ALA A 22 5.14 -13.26 -12.29
N SER A 23 4.23 -14.22 -12.51
CA SER A 23 3.77 -14.57 -13.86
C SER A 23 2.79 -13.54 -14.45
N SER A 24 2.17 -12.74 -13.58
CA SER A 24 1.20 -11.71 -13.94
C SER A 24 1.61 -10.32 -13.45
N GLU A 25 2.83 -10.18 -12.93
CA GLU A 25 3.37 -8.96 -12.29
C GLU A 25 2.42 -8.37 -11.24
N ARG A 26 1.67 -9.25 -10.55
CA ARG A 26 0.56 -8.84 -9.70
C ARG A 26 0.90 -8.96 -8.23
N VAL A 27 0.54 -7.92 -7.48
CA VAL A 27 0.64 -7.89 -6.02
C VAL A 27 -0.75 -8.04 -5.39
N VAL A 28 -0.85 -8.82 -4.31
CA VAL A 28 -2.08 -8.89 -3.50
C VAL A 28 -1.78 -8.37 -2.09
N PRO A 29 -2.11 -7.10 -1.79
CA PRO A 29 -1.79 -6.51 -0.49
C PRO A 29 -2.58 -7.17 0.64
N SER A 30 -1.92 -7.35 1.78
CA SER A 30 -2.51 -7.77 3.05
C SER A 30 -2.57 -6.63 4.05
N GLU A 31 -1.60 -5.72 4.02
CA GLU A 31 -1.57 -4.54 4.89
C GLU A 31 -0.97 -3.34 4.17
N ILE A 32 -1.44 -2.14 4.49
CA ILE A 32 -0.84 -0.88 4.03
C ILE A 32 -0.77 0.08 5.23
N SER A 33 0.40 0.67 5.46
CA SER A 33 0.59 1.69 6.48
C SER A 33 1.11 2.98 5.86
N LEU A 34 0.50 4.10 6.24
CA LEU A 34 0.88 5.44 5.83
C LEU A 34 1.09 6.30 7.06
N LEU A 35 2.12 7.13 7.04
CA LEU A 35 2.38 8.08 8.11
C LEU A 35 2.86 9.41 7.55
N LYS A 36 2.44 10.49 8.21
CA LYS A 36 2.93 11.85 7.97
C LYS A 36 3.89 12.23 9.08
N PHE A 37 5.05 12.69 8.63
CA PHE A 37 6.15 13.08 9.49
C PHE A 37 6.66 14.48 9.10
N SER A 38 7.02 15.27 10.10
CA SER A 38 7.86 16.46 9.95
C SER A 38 8.83 16.53 11.12
N ILE A 39 9.98 17.19 10.95
CA ILE A 39 11.01 17.22 12.00
C ILE A 39 10.51 17.97 13.25
N ASP A 40 9.67 18.99 13.06
CA ASP A 40 9.12 19.80 14.16
C ASP A 40 8.05 19.08 15.00
N ARG A 41 7.26 18.19 14.39
CA ARG A 41 6.11 17.52 15.03
C ARG A 41 6.34 16.04 15.30
N GLY A 42 7.37 15.43 14.70
CA GLY A 42 7.49 13.98 14.65
C GLY A 42 6.41 13.35 13.78
N ILE A 43 5.92 12.17 14.15
CA ILE A 43 4.78 11.54 13.49
C ILE A 43 3.51 12.19 14.03
N PHE A 44 2.70 12.77 13.14
CA PHE A 44 1.51 13.51 13.55
C PHE A 44 0.22 13.02 12.91
N GLU A 45 0.30 12.16 11.90
CA GLU A 45 -0.86 11.49 11.35
C GLU A 45 -0.46 10.10 10.83
N GLN A 46 -1.36 9.13 10.97
CA GLN A 46 -1.15 7.78 10.49
C GLN A 46 -2.46 7.17 9.98
N ARG A 47 -2.33 6.24 9.03
CA ARG A 47 -3.39 5.34 8.57
C ARG A 47 -2.81 3.93 8.46
N HIS A 48 -3.60 2.95 8.84
CA HIS A 48 -3.24 1.55 8.75
C HIS A 48 -4.46 0.78 8.25
N TYR A 49 -4.25 -0.04 7.23
CA TYR A 49 -5.28 -0.82 6.58
C TYR A 49 -4.85 -2.28 6.59
N ILE A 50 -5.71 -3.15 7.11
CA ILE A 50 -5.58 -4.60 6.99
C ILE A 50 -6.63 -5.04 5.98
N LEU A 51 -6.20 -5.69 4.90
CA LEU A 51 -7.03 -5.96 3.74
C LEU A 51 -7.42 -7.43 3.66
N ALA A 52 -8.67 -7.68 3.28
CA ALA A 52 -9.08 -8.97 2.75
C ALA A 52 -10.15 -8.79 1.67
N TYR A 53 -10.54 -9.89 1.03
CA TYR A 53 -11.25 -9.84 -0.25
C TYR A 53 -12.43 -10.81 -0.25
N ASP A 54 -13.60 -10.35 -0.73
CA ASP A 54 -14.84 -11.14 -0.80
C ASP A 54 -14.69 -12.31 -1.79
N GLU A 55 -14.02 -12.05 -2.91
CA GLU A 55 -13.62 -13.05 -3.89
C GLU A 55 -12.10 -13.09 -3.93
N PRO A 56 -11.46 -13.75 -2.94
CA PRO A 56 -10.03 -13.82 -2.87
C PRO A 56 -9.58 -14.66 -4.07
N GLU A 57 -8.82 -14.03 -4.98
CA GLU A 57 -8.25 -14.76 -6.09
C GLU A 57 -7.32 -15.82 -5.54
N MET A 58 -7.59 -17.08 -5.89
CA MET A 58 -6.79 -18.18 -5.40
C MET A 58 -5.38 -18.03 -5.96
N PRO A 59 -4.35 -18.09 -5.10
CA PRO A 59 -2.98 -17.99 -5.57
C PRO A 59 -2.71 -19.12 -6.56
N SER A 60 -1.87 -18.84 -7.56
CA SER A 60 -1.31 -19.89 -8.41
C SER A 60 -0.62 -20.95 -7.55
N GLU A 61 -0.43 -22.16 -8.08
CA GLU A 61 0.25 -23.22 -7.32
C GLU A 61 1.66 -22.79 -6.86
N ALA A 62 2.32 -21.93 -7.63
CA ALA A 62 3.60 -21.32 -7.26
C ALA A 62 3.47 -20.35 -6.06
N CYS A 63 2.43 -19.51 -6.04
CA CYS A 63 2.22 -18.49 -5.00
C CYS A 63 1.54 -19.04 -3.73
N ARG A 64 0.97 -20.25 -3.78
CA ARG A 64 0.24 -20.84 -2.64
C ARG A 64 1.11 -21.01 -1.41
N LYS A 65 2.39 -21.33 -1.60
CA LYS A 65 3.35 -21.46 -0.49
C LYS A 65 3.53 -20.13 0.24
N GLU A 66 3.74 -19.04 -0.51
CA GLU A 66 3.91 -17.69 0.05
C GLU A 66 2.68 -17.24 0.82
N ALA A 67 1.48 -17.44 0.27
CA ALA A 67 0.22 -17.12 0.93
C ALA A 67 0.07 -17.83 2.29
N VAL A 68 0.40 -19.13 2.35
CA VAL A 68 0.36 -19.92 3.59
C VAL A 68 1.43 -19.48 4.58
N GLU A 69 2.65 -19.23 4.12
CA GLU A 69 3.73 -18.74 4.99
C GLU A 69 3.40 -17.35 5.56
N ASN A 70 2.76 -16.48 4.77
CA ASN A 70 2.30 -15.19 5.24
C ASN A 70 1.21 -15.34 6.31
N GLU A 71 0.17 -16.14 6.05
CA GLU A 71 -0.89 -16.43 7.04
C GLU A 71 -0.31 -16.97 8.35
N GLN A 72 0.65 -17.90 8.29
CA GLN A 72 1.29 -18.44 9.50
C GLN A 72 2.10 -17.38 10.27
N ARG A 73 2.71 -16.44 9.56
CA ARG A 73 3.55 -15.39 10.13
C ARG A 73 2.72 -14.25 10.72
N THR A 74 1.66 -13.83 10.05
CA THR A 74 0.89 -12.62 10.39
C THR A 74 -0.46 -12.93 11.05
N GLY A 75 -0.96 -14.16 10.88
CA GLY A 75 -2.31 -14.55 11.28
C GLY A 75 -3.41 -13.97 10.38
N LEU A 76 -3.05 -13.33 9.25
CA LEU A 76 -4.02 -12.72 8.34
C LEU A 76 -4.53 -13.72 7.31
N LEU A 77 -5.86 -13.80 7.22
CA LEU A 77 -6.57 -14.56 6.21
C LEU A 77 -6.98 -13.64 5.05
N MET A 78 -6.79 -14.12 3.82
CA MET A 78 -7.12 -13.36 2.62
C MET A 78 -8.61 -13.27 2.35
N ASN A 79 -9.40 -14.24 2.82
CA ASN A 79 -10.85 -14.23 2.72
C ASN A 79 -11.48 -13.44 3.88
N CYS A 80 -12.72 -12.99 3.68
CA CYS A 80 -13.48 -12.25 4.69
C CYS A 80 -14.01 -13.13 5.85
N ASP A 81 -13.77 -14.44 5.80
CA ASP A 81 -14.28 -15.36 6.81
C ASP A 81 -13.54 -15.18 8.13
N GLY A 82 -14.29 -14.90 9.20
CA GLY A 82 -13.71 -14.73 10.54
C GLY A 82 -12.91 -13.44 10.73
N MET A 83 -13.14 -12.42 9.88
CA MET A 83 -12.54 -11.09 10.03
C MET A 83 -12.67 -10.55 11.46
N SER A 84 -11.57 -10.05 12.02
CA SER A 84 -11.64 -9.14 13.15
C SER A 84 -12.23 -7.80 12.71
N ALA A 85 -12.69 -6.98 13.65
CA ALA A 85 -13.30 -5.68 13.36
C ALA A 85 -12.36 -4.69 12.63
N ASP A 86 -11.07 -4.98 12.59
CA ASP A 86 -10.04 -4.12 12.01
C ASP A 86 -9.68 -4.47 10.56
N VAL A 87 -10.19 -5.60 10.05
CA VAL A 87 -9.95 -6.03 8.66
C VAL A 87 -11.02 -5.42 7.74
N ARG A 88 -10.59 -4.92 6.59
CA ARG A 88 -11.43 -4.21 5.62
C ARG A 88 -11.43 -4.91 4.25
N ASN A 89 -12.59 -4.91 3.58
CA ASN A 89 -12.79 -5.44 2.23
C ASN A 89 -13.28 -4.40 1.20
N ASP A 90 -13.46 -3.16 1.63
CA ASP A 90 -13.93 -2.01 0.84
C ASP A 90 -12.78 -1.31 0.09
N CYS A 91 -12.12 -2.05 -0.81
CA CYS A 91 -10.92 -1.60 -1.54
C CYS A 91 -11.05 -0.21 -2.19
N ALA A 92 -12.24 0.14 -2.70
CA ALA A 92 -12.50 1.44 -3.31
C ALA A 92 -12.48 2.60 -2.29
N GLU A 93 -13.02 2.37 -1.09
CA GLU A 93 -13.00 3.37 -0.02
C GLU A 93 -11.57 3.54 0.52
N ILE A 94 -10.86 2.44 0.76
CA ILE A 94 -9.44 2.47 1.15
C ILE A 94 -8.62 3.24 0.11
N TRP A 95 -8.84 3.00 -1.18
CA TRP A 95 -8.13 3.73 -2.24
C TRP A 95 -8.38 5.24 -2.19
N ASN A 96 -9.63 5.67 -1.97
CA ASN A 96 -9.96 7.08 -1.80
C ASN A 96 -9.30 7.68 -0.55
N GLU A 97 -9.31 6.96 0.57
CA GLU A 97 -8.63 7.41 1.80
C GLU A 97 -7.11 7.53 1.61
N ILE A 98 -6.49 6.63 0.85
CA ILE A 98 -5.06 6.73 0.49
C ILE A 98 -4.81 7.97 -0.36
N LYS A 99 -5.62 8.23 -1.40
CA LYS A 99 -5.48 9.44 -2.23
C LYS A 99 -5.62 10.71 -1.39
N ASP A 100 -6.63 10.79 -0.54
CA ASP A 100 -6.87 11.94 0.34
C ASP A 100 -5.72 12.15 1.32
N PHE A 101 -5.18 11.07 1.89
CA PHE A 101 -4.07 11.13 2.83
C PHE A 101 -2.76 11.57 2.16
N THR A 102 -2.46 11.01 1.00
CA THR A 102 -1.18 11.20 0.29
C THR A 102 -1.17 12.42 -0.63
N ALA A 103 -2.34 12.97 -0.96
CA ALA A 103 -2.54 13.93 -2.04
C ALA A 103 -1.96 13.43 -3.38
N ILE A 104 -2.04 12.12 -3.66
CA ILE A 104 -1.78 11.56 -5.00
C ILE A 104 -2.93 11.98 -5.92
N ASP A 105 -2.91 13.23 -6.37
CA ASP A 105 -3.77 13.72 -7.45
C ASP A 105 -2.97 14.49 -8.53
N GLY A 106 -1.63 14.48 -8.45
CA GLY A 106 -0.74 15.08 -9.47
C GLY A 106 0.76 14.97 -9.19
N ASP A 107 1.58 15.71 -9.97
CA ASP A 107 3.07 15.64 -10.06
C ASP A 107 3.87 15.96 -8.76
N SER A 108 3.21 16.22 -7.63
CA SER A 108 3.85 16.82 -6.44
C SER A 108 3.87 15.97 -5.17
N ALA A 109 3.12 14.87 -5.12
CA ALA A 109 3.12 13.98 -3.95
C ALA A 109 4.45 13.22 -3.86
N LYS A 110 5.21 13.46 -2.78
CA LYS A 110 6.46 12.76 -2.48
C LYS A 110 6.23 11.71 -1.40
N LEU A 111 6.15 10.46 -1.84
CA LEU A 111 6.14 9.30 -0.96
C LEU A 111 7.58 8.84 -0.71
N LEU A 112 7.92 8.60 0.55
CA LEU A 112 9.14 7.90 0.93
C LEU A 112 8.81 6.45 1.31
N LEU A 113 9.66 5.55 0.84
CA LEU A 113 9.55 4.12 1.09
C LEU A 113 10.96 3.51 1.04
N LEU A 114 11.13 2.31 1.61
CA LEU A 114 12.41 1.60 1.52
C LEU A 114 12.65 1.18 0.08
N SER A 115 13.88 1.31 -0.42
CA SER A 115 14.21 0.99 -1.82
C SER A 115 13.74 -0.38 -2.26
N ASP A 116 13.84 -1.36 -1.35
CA ASP A 116 13.55 -2.76 -1.61
C ASP A 116 12.04 -3.05 -1.58
N ASP A 117 11.24 -2.13 -1.02
CA ASP A 117 9.78 -2.24 -0.90
C ASP A 117 9.04 -1.51 -2.04
N TRP A 118 9.76 -0.93 -3.01
CA TRP A 118 9.16 -0.14 -4.08
C TRP A 118 8.07 -0.90 -4.83
N ASN A 119 8.38 -2.12 -5.29
CA ASN A 119 7.43 -2.94 -6.03
C ASN A 119 6.23 -3.34 -5.16
N ILE A 120 6.47 -3.59 -3.87
CA ILE A 120 5.42 -3.95 -2.92
C ILE A 120 4.45 -2.80 -2.72
N VAL A 121 4.95 -1.61 -2.40
CA VAL A 121 4.12 -0.43 -2.12
C VAL A 121 3.38 0.03 -3.37
N VAL A 122 4.10 0.19 -4.49
CA VAL A 122 3.50 0.66 -5.75
C VAL A 122 2.54 -0.39 -6.31
N GLY A 123 2.91 -1.66 -6.30
CA GLY A 123 2.04 -2.76 -6.73
C GLY A 123 0.79 -2.91 -5.86
N SER A 124 0.90 -2.64 -4.55
CA SER A 124 -0.26 -2.63 -3.65
C SER A 124 -1.22 -1.48 -3.96
N PHE A 125 -0.70 -0.30 -4.29
CA PHE A 125 -1.53 0.84 -4.71
C PHE A 125 -2.20 0.56 -6.06
N ASP A 126 -1.47 0.01 -7.03
CA ASP A 126 -2.04 -0.41 -8.31
C ASP A 126 -3.14 -1.46 -8.15
N ALA A 127 -2.92 -2.45 -7.28
CA ALA A 127 -3.89 -3.50 -6.97
C ALA A 127 -5.19 -2.95 -6.36
N LEU A 128 -5.12 -1.87 -5.58
CA LEU A 128 -6.28 -1.15 -5.06
C LEU A 128 -6.95 -0.29 -6.13
N PHE A 129 -6.16 0.45 -6.91
CA PHE A 129 -6.64 1.26 -8.03
C PHE A 129 -7.46 0.42 -9.03
N VAL A 130 -6.93 -0.73 -9.46
CA VAL A 130 -7.61 -1.65 -10.38
C VAL A 130 -8.92 -2.17 -9.78
N ARG A 131 -8.91 -2.54 -8.50
CA ARG A 131 -10.11 -3.03 -7.80
C ARG A 131 -11.16 -1.95 -7.56
N ALA A 132 -10.74 -0.69 -7.40
CA ALA A 132 -11.64 0.47 -7.34
C ALA A 132 -12.34 0.75 -8.68
N LYS A 133 -11.97 0.03 -9.77
CA LYS A 133 -12.50 0.21 -11.14
C LYS A 133 -12.32 1.64 -11.66
N GLU A 134 -11.27 2.32 -11.21
CA GLU A 134 -10.92 3.63 -11.74
C GLU A 134 -10.28 3.50 -13.14
N THR A 135 -10.55 4.47 -14.01
CA THR A 135 -10.10 4.44 -15.42
C THR A 135 -8.78 5.18 -15.68
N SER A 136 -8.16 5.78 -14.67
CA SER A 136 -6.93 6.58 -14.85
C SER A 136 -5.93 6.42 -13.71
N PHE A 137 -5.01 5.47 -13.84
CA PHE A 137 -3.73 5.47 -13.12
C PHE A 137 -2.71 5.96 -14.13
N CYS A 138 -2.38 7.25 -14.07
CA CYS A 138 -1.21 7.67 -14.82
C CYS A 138 0.03 7.20 -14.06
N MET A 139 0.89 6.45 -14.76
CA MET A 139 2.24 6.08 -14.36
C MET A 139 3.05 7.34 -14.01
N TYR A 140 2.95 7.81 -12.77
CA TYR A 140 3.73 8.94 -12.25
C TYR A 140 4.63 8.48 -11.13
N PHE A 141 5.48 7.52 -11.43
CA PHE A 141 6.53 7.07 -10.52
C PHE A 141 7.86 6.98 -11.26
N CYS A 142 8.37 8.15 -11.66
CA CYS A 142 9.76 8.31 -12.09
C CYS A 142 10.28 9.66 -11.64
N THR A 143 11.13 9.68 -10.62
CA THR A 143 12.47 10.27 -10.72
C THR A 143 13.38 9.59 -9.70
N SER A 144 14.11 8.57 -10.16
CA SER A 144 15.38 8.21 -9.56
C SER A 144 16.28 9.46 -9.58
N VAL A 145 16.67 9.95 -8.42
CA VAL A 145 17.73 10.96 -8.32
C VAL A 145 19.04 10.24 -8.66
N GLY A 146 19.42 10.29 -9.94
CA GLY A 146 20.77 9.95 -10.37
C GLY A 146 21.74 11.01 -9.85
N TYR A 147 22.77 10.55 -9.15
CA TYR A 147 23.95 11.34 -8.80
C TYR A 147 24.77 11.70 -10.04
#